data_AF-A0A953TLZ4-F1
#
_entry.id   AF-A0A953TLZ4-F1
#
_cell.length_a   1.000
_cell.length_b   1.000
_cell.length_c   1.000
_cell.angle_alpha   90.00
_cell.angle_beta   90.00
_cell.angle_gamma   90.00
#
_symmetry.space_group_name_H-M   'P 1'
#
loop_
_entity.id
_entity.type
_entity.pdbx_description
1 polymer ?
#
loop_
_entity_poly.entity_id
_entity_poly.type
_entity_poly.pdbx_seq_one_letter_code
_entity_poly.pdbx_strand_id
1 'polypeptide(L)'
;MSEEMTNHGQSGHGTGFEREDLSSRGVFVFMIGLAITGLVIYFIIVGMYSFLDKYERSQMTTASPLVATSGAASRVVTKDYIEKQFKDNGAPMLEDNERGQFSDFLMRQEKHLNSYGWVDENAGVAYIPIERAMELTVQRGLPVLPQGGATDAAGAASKAPATKAPVKR
;
A
#
# COMPACT_ATOMS: atom_id res chain seq x y z
N MET A 1 -44.20 -81.84 14.77
CA MET A 1 -43.97 -80.92 13.64
C MET A 1 -43.01 -79.85 14.17
N SER A 2 -41.80 -80.22 14.59
CA SER A 2 -40.69 -80.74 13.79
C SER A 2 -40.07 -79.63 12.94
N GLU A 3 -38.79 -79.38 13.26
CA GLU A 3 -37.71 -78.98 12.34
C GLU A 3 -37.36 -77.50 12.30
N GLU A 4 -36.67 -77.10 13.37
CA GLU A 4 -35.43 -76.35 13.27
C GLU A 4 -34.46 -77.11 12.33
N MET A 5 -34.11 -76.48 11.20
CA MET A 5 -33.12 -76.99 10.26
C MET A 5 -32.16 -75.87 9.87
N THR A 6 -30.96 -75.96 10.44
CA THR A 6 -29.64 -75.89 9.76
C THR A 6 -29.25 -74.59 9.07
N ASN A 7 -27.99 -74.23 8.94
CA ASN A 7 -26.68 -74.59 9.48
C ASN A 7 -25.75 -73.67 8.67
N HIS A 8 -24.68 -73.21 9.29
CA HIS A 8 -23.71 -72.29 8.73
C HIS A 8 -23.08 -72.80 7.44
N GLY A 9 -23.26 -72.03 6.36
CA GLY A 9 -22.48 -72.14 5.13
C GLY A 9 -21.24 -71.25 5.22
N GLN A 10 -20.11 -71.91 5.45
CA GLN A 10 -18.76 -71.36 5.48
C GLN A 10 -18.27 -70.94 4.08
N SER A 11 -17.50 -69.86 3.99
CA SER A 11 -16.42 -69.55 3.01
C SER A 11 -16.34 -68.02 2.83
N GLY A 12 -15.19 -67.36 2.70
CA GLY A 12 -13.81 -67.76 2.56
C GLY A 12 -12.97 -66.47 2.54
N HIS A 13 -11.66 -66.63 2.73
CA HIS A 13 -10.69 -65.56 2.66
C HIS A 13 -10.74 -64.83 1.30
N GLY A 14 -10.86 -63.51 1.35
CA GLY A 14 -10.57 -62.63 0.23
C GLY A 14 -10.05 -61.32 0.78
N THR A 15 -8.76 -61.07 0.65
CA THR A 15 -8.16 -59.73 0.77
C THR A 15 -8.67 -58.89 -0.39
N GLY A 16 -9.93 -58.45 -0.30
CA GLY A 16 -10.55 -57.52 -1.22
C GLY A 16 -10.25 -56.11 -0.72
N PHE A 17 -9.39 -55.39 -1.43
CA PHE A 17 -9.37 -53.94 -1.31
C PHE A 17 -10.72 -53.42 -1.82
N GLU A 18 -11.39 -52.53 -1.06
CA GLU A 18 -12.65 -51.90 -1.46
C GLU A 18 -12.47 -51.25 -2.84
N ARG A 19 -13.24 -51.72 -3.83
CA ARG A 19 -13.20 -51.23 -5.22
C ARG A 19 -14.35 -50.28 -5.53
N GLU A 20 -14.71 -49.46 -4.56
CA GLU A 20 -15.66 -48.38 -4.79
C GLU A 20 -15.15 -47.14 -4.09
N ASP A 21 -14.23 -46.44 -4.78
CA ASP A 21 -13.83 -45.09 -4.40
C ASP A 21 -15.08 -44.21 -4.31
N LEU A 22 -15.02 -43.22 -3.42
CA LEU A 22 -16.09 -42.26 -3.18
C LEU A 22 -16.71 -41.79 -4.53
N SER A 23 -18.02 -41.97 -4.70
CA SER A 23 -18.68 -41.61 -5.96
C SER A 23 -18.39 -40.15 -6.33
N SER A 24 -17.83 -39.92 -7.53
CA SER A 24 -17.41 -38.59 -7.99
C SER A 24 -18.57 -37.60 -7.99
N ARG A 25 -19.78 -38.08 -8.30
CA ARG A 25 -21.02 -37.31 -8.26
C ARG A 25 -21.34 -36.79 -6.85
N GLY A 26 -21.06 -37.56 -5.80
CA GLY A 26 -21.24 -37.11 -4.41
C GLY A 26 -20.30 -35.95 -4.06
N VAL A 27 -19.05 -36.01 -4.54
CA VAL A 27 -18.06 -34.94 -4.33
C VAL A 27 -18.50 -33.64 -5.01
N PHE A 28 -19.00 -33.71 -6.24
CA PHE A 28 -19.48 -32.51 -6.94
C PHE A 28 -20.71 -31.89 -6.26
N VAL A 29 -21.68 -32.69 -5.82
CA VAL A 29 -22.84 -32.19 -5.08
C VAL A 29 -22.41 -31.55 -3.76
N PHE A 30 -21.45 -32.15 -3.06
CA PHE A 30 -20.88 -31.60 -1.83
C PHE A 30 -20.18 -30.25 -2.07
N MET A 31 -19.35 -30.14 -3.10
CA MET A 31 -18.65 -28.90 -3.46
C MET A 31 -19.63 -27.78 -3.84
N ILE A 32 -20.66 -28.11 -4.63
CA ILE A 32 -21.72 -27.16 -4.99
C ILE A 32 -22.48 -26.73 -3.73
N GLY A 33 -22.83 -27.67 -2.85
CA GLY A 33 -23.51 -27.38 -1.59
C GLY A 33 -22.68 -26.46 -0.67
N LEU A 34 -21.37 -26.70 -0.58
CA LEU A 34 -20.45 -25.87 0.20
C LEU A 34 -20.35 -24.45 -0.38
N ALA A 35 -20.21 -24.32 -1.70
CA ALA A 35 -20.16 -23.03 -2.37
C ALA A 35 -21.46 -22.23 -2.18
N ILE A 36 -22.63 -22.88 -2.33
CA ILE A 36 -23.93 -22.24 -2.10
C ILE A 36 -24.06 -21.80 -0.65
N THR A 37 -23.69 -22.65 0.31
CA THR A 37 -23.74 -22.32 1.74
C THR A 37 -22.84 -21.13 2.08
N GLY A 38 -21.62 -21.10 1.53
CA GLY A 38 -20.70 -19.98 1.69
C GLY A 38 -21.25 -18.67 1.10
N LEU A 39 -21.87 -18.73 -0.08
CA LEU A 39 -22.53 -17.57 -0.67
C LEU A 39 -23.71 -17.08 0.18
N VAL A 40 -24.56 -17.99 0.68
CA VAL A 40 -25.67 -17.65 1.55
C VAL A 40 -25.18 -16.94 2.82
N ILE A 41 -24.14 -17.48 3.48
CA ILE A 41 -23.54 -16.86 4.66
C ILE A 41 -22.96 -15.48 4.32
N TYR A 42 -22.25 -15.34 3.19
CA TYR A 42 -21.72 -14.06 2.74
C TYR A 42 -22.82 -13.01 2.58
N PHE A 43 -23.92 -13.34 1.90
CA PHE A 43 -25.05 -12.42 1.73
C PHE A 43 -25.77 -12.10 3.04
N ILE A 44 -25.91 -13.07 3.95
CA ILE A 44 -26.46 -12.84 5.29
C ILE A 44 -25.59 -11.86 6.07
N ILE A 45 -24.27 -12.05 6.07
CA ILE A 45 -23.33 -11.17 6.76
C ILE A 45 -23.40 -9.75 6.19
N VAL A 46 -23.32 -9.58 4.87
CA VAL A 46 -23.40 -8.27 4.22
C VAL A 46 -24.75 -7.59 4.49
N GLY A 47 -25.86 -8.34 4.37
CA GLY A 47 -27.20 -7.82 4.64
C GLY A 47 -27.37 -7.42 6.11
N MET A 48 -26.89 -8.25 7.04
CA MET A 48 -26.90 -7.97 8.47
C MET A 48 -26.08 -6.73 8.80
N TYR A 49 -24.82 -6.63 8.34
CA TYR A 49 -23.99 -5.44 8.56
C TYR A 49 -24.64 -4.18 7.97
N SER A 50 -25.19 -4.26 6.76
CA SER A 50 -25.87 -3.12 6.14
C SER A 50 -27.13 -2.69 6.91
N PHE A 51 -27.91 -3.65 7.42
CA PHE A 51 -29.08 -3.38 8.24
C PHE A 51 -28.71 -2.79 9.61
N LEU A 52 -27.71 -3.38 10.28
CA LEU A 52 -27.24 -2.94 11.59
C LEU A 52 -26.60 -1.56 11.50
N ASP A 53 -25.78 -1.28 10.48
CA ASP A 53 -25.25 0.06 10.21
C ASP A 53 -26.37 1.08 10.01
N LYS A 54 -27.43 0.72 9.28
CA LYS A 54 -28.57 1.60 9.03
C LYS A 54 -29.40 1.83 10.30
N TYR A 55 -29.53 0.81 11.15
CA TYR A 55 -30.26 0.86 12.41
C TYR A 55 -29.50 1.62 13.50
N GLU A 56 -28.20 1.37 13.67
CA GLU A 56 -27.33 2.06 14.62
C GLU A 56 -27.19 3.56 14.30
N ARG A 57 -27.09 3.92 13.01
CA ARG A 57 -27.11 5.34 12.57
C ARG A 57 -28.36 6.09 13.04
N SER A 58 -29.46 5.37 13.26
CA SER A 58 -30.74 5.97 13.65
C SER A 58 -30.94 6.04 15.17
N GLN A 59 -30.13 5.32 15.97
CA GLN A 59 -30.29 5.21 17.43
C GLN A 59 -29.12 5.75 18.27
N MET A 60 -27.92 5.93 17.68
CA MET A 60 -26.75 6.43 18.41
C MET A 60 -26.63 7.96 18.44
N THR A 61 -27.65 8.65 18.97
CA THR A 61 -27.62 10.10 19.30
C THR A 61 -27.67 10.38 20.79
N THR A 62 -27.29 9.44 21.66
CA THR A 62 -27.19 9.72 23.11
C THR A 62 -26.04 8.95 23.76
N ALA A 63 -24.85 9.54 23.77
CA ALA A 63 -23.81 9.29 24.77
C ALA A 63 -23.18 10.64 25.16
N SER A 64 -23.08 10.88 26.46
CA SER A 64 -22.95 12.18 27.12
C SER A 64 -21.97 13.20 26.52
N PRO A 65 -22.36 14.50 26.43
CA PRO A 65 -21.57 15.60 25.88
C PRO A 65 -20.42 16.11 26.78
N LEU A 66 -20.01 15.37 27.83
CA LEU A 66 -18.91 15.79 28.71
C LEU A 66 -17.51 15.45 28.16
N VAL A 67 -17.43 14.85 26.98
CA VAL A 67 -16.21 14.84 26.15
C VAL A 67 -16.55 15.55 24.85
N ALA A 68 -16.52 16.88 24.88
CA ALA A 68 -16.50 17.69 23.68
C ALA A 68 -15.12 17.55 22.99
N THR A 69 -14.84 16.40 22.38
CA THR A 69 -13.93 16.39 21.24
C THR A 69 -14.70 17.02 20.09
N SER A 70 -14.44 18.31 19.88
CA SER A 70 -14.80 18.98 18.65
C SER A 70 -14.15 18.21 17.48
N GLY A 71 -14.96 17.47 16.72
CA GLY A 71 -14.53 16.86 15.44
C GLY A 71 -14.66 15.34 15.28
N ALA A 72 -15.14 14.57 16.26
CA ALA A 72 -15.17 13.10 16.15
C ALA A 72 -16.59 12.52 16.11
N ALA A 73 -17.14 12.30 14.91
CA ALA A 73 -18.12 11.23 14.69
C ALA A 73 -18.26 10.83 13.20
N SER A 74 -17.14 10.71 12.47
CA SER A 74 -17.03 9.54 11.61
C SER A 74 -16.11 8.59 12.36
N ARG A 75 -16.69 7.57 13.02
CA ARG A 75 -15.90 6.50 13.66
C ARG A 75 -15.09 5.68 12.64
N VAL A 76 -15.31 5.92 11.35
CA VAL A 76 -14.36 5.57 10.28
C VAL A 76 -13.44 6.75 10.09
N VAL A 77 -12.28 6.67 10.73
CA VAL A 77 -11.14 7.54 10.42
C VAL A 77 -10.63 7.11 9.05
N THR A 78 -11.13 7.77 8.00
CA THR A 78 -10.62 7.56 6.64
C THR A 78 -9.22 8.15 6.52
N LYS A 79 -8.37 7.57 5.66
CA LYS A 79 -7.02 8.09 5.39
C LYS A 79 -7.07 9.57 5.01
N ASP A 80 -8.06 9.96 4.20
CA ASP A 80 -8.28 11.35 3.77
C ASP A 80 -8.57 12.32 4.94
N TYR A 81 -9.26 11.85 5.98
CA TYR A 81 -9.54 12.66 7.17
C TYR A 81 -8.27 12.90 8.00
N ILE A 82 -7.44 11.86 8.15
CA ILE A 82 -6.12 11.97 8.79
C ILE A 82 -5.25 12.93 7.98
N GLU A 83 -5.12 12.70 6.68
CA GLU A 83 -4.24 13.52 5.84
C GLU A 83 -4.63 15.01 5.86
N LYS A 84 -5.93 15.32 5.80
CA LYS A 84 -6.40 16.71 5.91
C LYS A 84 -6.08 17.32 7.28
N GLN A 85 -6.35 16.59 8.37
CA GLN A 85 -6.12 17.09 9.72
C GLN A 85 -4.63 17.32 10.01
N PHE A 86 -3.75 16.44 9.49
CA PHE A 86 -2.31 16.57 9.62
C PHE A 86 -1.72 17.68 8.73
N LYS A 87 -2.34 17.94 7.58
CA LYS A 87 -1.99 19.08 6.73
C LYS A 87 -2.38 20.42 7.37
N ASP A 88 -3.55 20.47 8.01
CA ASP A 88 -4.07 21.68 8.64
C ASP A 88 -3.34 22.04 9.95
N ASN A 89 -2.85 21.05 10.70
CA ASN A 89 -2.09 21.26 11.94
C ASN A 89 -0.57 21.32 11.74
N GLY A 90 -0.08 21.12 10.51
CA GLY A 90 1.34 21.15 10.15
C GLY A 90 2.19 20.06 10.81
N ALA A 91 1.57 18.99 11.32
CA ALA A 91 2.29 17.91 11.98
C ALA A 91 2.95 16.98 10.95
N PRO A 92 4.18 16.49 11.21
CA PRO A 92 4.83 15.51 10.34
C PRO A 92 4.01 14.22 10.30
N MET A 93 3.67 13.76 9.10
CA MET A 93 3.01 12.47 8.90
C MET A 93 4.04 11.34 8.84
N LEU A 94 3.64 10.16 9.29
CA LEU A 94 4.43 8.95 9.09
C LEU A 94 4.44 8.63 7.58
N GLU A 95 5.62 8.44 7.01
CA GLU A 95 5.73 7.90 5.65
C GLU A 95 5.22 6.46 5.64
N ASP A 96 4.34 6.13 4.70
CA ASP A 96 3.69 4.80 4.63
C ASP A 96 4.27 3.89 3.54
N ASN A 97 5.13 4.45 2.68
CA ASN A 97 5.76 3.74 1.58
C ASN A 97 7.21 4.20 1.35
N GLU A 98 8.07 4.00 2.35
CA GLU A 98 9.49 4.36 2.23
C GLU A 98 10.17 3.56 1.13
N ARG A 99 9.82 2.27 0.98
CA ARG A 99 10.44 1.38 0.00
C ARG A 99 10.18 1.79 -1.45
N GLY A 100 8.93 2.08 -1.81
CA GLY A 100 8.58 2.50 -3.17
C GLY A 100 9.14 3.88 -3.51
N GLN A 101 9.06 4.83 -2.56
CA GLN A 101 9.65 6.15 -2.75
C GLN A 101 11.17 6.09 -2.93
N PHE A 102 11.85 5.23 -2.15
CA PHE A 102 13.29 5.04 -2.27
C PHE A 102 13.68 4.41 -3.62
N SER A 103 12.97 3.39 -4.09
CA SER A 103 13.25 2.79 -5.40
C SER A 103 13.04 3.80 -6.54
N ASP A 104 11.97 4.59 -6.48
CA ASP A 104 11.69 5.60 -7.50
C ASP A 104 12.73 6.72 -7.49
N PHE A 105 13.19 7.10 -6.30
CA PHE A 105 14.29 8.05 -6.13
C PHE A 105 15.59 7.52 -6.75
N LEU A 106 15.96 6.26 -6.49
CA LEU A 106 17.13 5.64 -7.09
C LEU A 106 17.02 5.58 -8.62
N MET A 107 15.86 5.18 -9.16
CA MET A 107 15.65 5.12 -10.61
C MET A 107 15.78 6.50 -11.28
N ARG A 108 15.27 7.57 -10.65
CA ARG A 108 15.43 8.93 -11.17
C ARG A 108 16.88 9.38 -11.16
N GLN A 109 17.63 9.08 -10.09
CA GLN A 109 19.05 9.40 -10.01
C GLN A 109 19.86 8.64 -11.06
N GLU A 110 19.62 7.34 -11.20
CA GLU A 110 20.30 6.50 -12.19
C GLU A 110 20.05 7.04 -13.60
N LYS A 111 18.80 7.38 -13.92
CA LYS A 111 18.46 7.97 -15.21
C LYS A 111 19.17 9.31 -15.42
N HIS A 112 19.21 10.18 -14.41
CA HIS A 112 19.87 11.48 -14.52
C HIS A 112 21.39 11.33 -14.75
N LEU A 113 22.04 10.40 -14.07
CA LEU A 113 23.48 10.14 -14.21
C LEU A 113 23.85 9.52 -15.56
N ASN A 114 22.99 8.68 -16.13
CA ASN A 114 23.28 7.93 -17.36
C ASN A 114 22.69 8.55 -18.63
N SER A 115 22.12 9.76 -18.55
CA SER A 115 21.49 10.41 -19.71
C SER A 115 22.01 11.82 -19.95
N TYR A 116 21.68 12.35 -21.13
CA TYR A 116 21.88 13.75 -21.45
C TYR A 116 20.65 14.56 -21.04
N GLY A 117 20.86 15.82 -20.68
CA GLY A 117 19.76 16.75 -20.50
C GLY A 117 20.26 18.16 -20.19
N TRP A 118 19.31 19.03 -19.86
CA TRP A 118 19.60 20.43 -19.54
C TRP A 118 19.70 20.65 -18.04
N VAL A 119 20.69 21.44 -17.63
CA VAL A 119 20.74 22.05 -16.29
C VAL A 119 20.02 23.39 -16.33
N ASP A 120 20.33 24.20 -17.34
CA ASP A 120 19.64 25.45 -17.65
C ASP A 120 19.56 25.61 -19.18
N GLU A 121 18.37 25.39 -19.73
CA GLU A 121 18.12 25.47 -21.17
C GLU A 121 18.24 26.90 -21.71
N ASN A 122 17.86 27.91 -20.92
CA ASN A 122 17.93 29.31 -21.34
C ASN A 122 19.37 29.82 -21.39
N ALA A 123 20.21 29.33 -20.49
CA ALA A 123 21.65 29.59 -20.49
C ALA A 123 22.43 28.67 -21.45
N GLY A 124 21.78 27.68 -22.06
CA GLY A 124 22.44 26.70 -22.95
C GLY A 124 23.39 25.74 -22.23
N VAL A 125 23.15 25.48 -20.93
CA VAL A 125 23.98 24.61 -20.10
C VAL A 125 23.38 23.22 -20.00
N ALA A 126 24.01 22.23 -20.64
CA ALA A 126 23.62 20.83 -20.60
C ALA A 126 24.51 20.00 -19.65
N TYR A 127 23.94 18.96 -19.04
CA TYR A 127 24.69 17.89 -18.39
C TYR A 127 24.89 16.71 -19.36
N ILE A 128 25.95 15.97 -19.12
CA ILE A 128 26.35 14.78 -19.89
C ILE A 128 26.32 13.55 -18.97
N PRO A 129 26.17 12.33 -19.51
CA PRO A 129 26.29 11.10 -18.75
C PRO A 129 27.61 11.03 -17.98
N ILE A 130 27.58 10.45 -16.79
CA ILE A 130 28.72 10.45 -15.87
C ILE A 130 29.92 9.69 -16.44
N GLU A 131 29.69 8.61 -17.19
CA GLU A 131 30.75 7.87 -17.90
C GLU A 131 31.49 8.79 -18.87
N ARG A 132 30.72 9.59 -19.64
CA ARG A 132 31.30 10.53 -20.59
C ARG A 132 32.01 11.68 -19.89
N ALA A 133 31.48 12.15 -18.77
CA ALA A 133 32.15 13.15 -17.95
C ALA A 133 33.50 12.64 -17.45
N MET A 134 33.57 11.41 -16.94
CA MET A 134 34.81 10.80 -16.48
C MET A 134 35.84 10.66 -17.61
N GLU A 135 35.44 10.16 -18.79
CA GLU A 135 36.31 10.08 -19.96
C GLU A 135 36.91 11.43 -20.34
N LEU A 136 36.06 12.46 -20.38
CA LEU A 136 36.47 13.80 -20.75
C LEU A 136 37.38 14.43 -19.69
N THR A 137 37.16 14.16 -18.41
CA THR A 137 38.04 14.60 -17.32
C THR A 137 39.40 13.92 -17.41
N VAL A 138 39.46 12.62 -17.72
CA VAL A 138 40.74 11.92 -17.93
C VAL A 138 41.49 12.50 -19.14
N GLN A 139 40.79 12.77 -20.24
CA GLN A 139 41.40 13.34 -21.45
C GLN A 139 41.91 14.78 -21.25
N ARG A 140 41.17 15.61 -20.51
CA ARG A 140 41.52 17.02 -20.27
C ARG A 140 42.45 17.21 -19.07
N GLY A 141 42.55 16.21 -18.20
CA GLY A 141 43.16 16.34 -16.89
C GLY A 141 42.24 17.03 -15.89
N LEU A 142 42.53 16.86 -14.60
CA LEU A 142 41.83 17.59 -13.53
C LEU A 142 42.19 19.08 -13.61
N PRO A 143 41.22 19.99 -13.46
CA PRO A 143 41.52 21.41 -13.42
C PRO A 143 42.44 21.71 -12.23
N VAL A 144 43.64 22.22 -12.52
CA VAL A 144 44.55 22.74 -11.48
C VAL A 144 43.98 24.07 -11.05
N LEU A 145 43.38 24.15 -9.86
CA LEU A 145 43.00 25.44 -9.30
C LEU A 145 44.27 26.29 -9.16
N PRO A 146 44.36 27.48 -9.78
CA PRO A 146 45.39 28.42 -9.38
C PRO A 146 45.18 28.73 -7.90
N GLN A 147 46.23 28.54 -7.08
CA GLN A 147 46.24 29.06 -5.72
C GLN A 147 46.19 30.60 -5.81
N GLY A 148 44.98 31.16 -5.81
CA GLY A 148 44.76 32.60 -5.98
C GLY A 148 43.54 32.89 -6.85
N GLY A 149 42.35 32.56 -6.35
CA GLY A 149 41.09 32.82 -7.06
C GLY A 149 39.86 32.62 -6.19
N ALA A 150 39.96 32.94 -4.90
CA ALA A 150 38.80 33.11 -4.04
C ALA A 150 38.15 34.48 -4.32
N THR A 151 37.58 34.65 -5.50
CA THR A 151 36.71 35.74 -5.98
C THR A 151 36.47 35.40 -7.45
N ASP A 152 35.41 34.69 -7.83
CA ASP A 152 34.18 35.34 -8.29
C ASP A 152 33.05 34.28 -8.40
N ALA A 153 32.52 33.86 -7.27
CA ALA A 153 31.20 33.20 -7.21
C ALA A 153 30.40 33.59 -5.94
N ALA A 154 30.86 34.63 -5.23
CA ALA A 154 30.13 35.26 -4.12
C ALA A 154 29.28 36.48 -4.59
N GLY A 155 28.99 36.57 -5.89
CA GLY A 155 28.35 37.72 -6.53
C GLY A 155 26.99 37.42 -7.17
N ALA A 156 26.12 36.62 -6.55
CA ALA A 156 24.72 36.52 -6.98
C ALA A 156 23.72 36.13 -5.87
N ALA A 157 24.10 36.24 -4.59
CA ALA A 157 23.20 35.96 -3.45
C ALA A 157 23.01 37.20 -2.57
N SER A 158 22.56 38.31 -3.18
CA SER A 158 22.08 39.50 -2.46
C SER A 158 20.85 40.08 -3.14
N LYS A 159 19.74 39.35 -3.08
CA LYS A 159 18.38 39.94 -3.01
C LYS A 159 17.59 39.21 -1.94
N ALA A 160 17.78 39.65 -0.71
CA ALA A 160 16.83 39.41 0.37
C ALA A 160 15.51 40.14 0.06
N PRO A 161 14.34 39.52 0.24
CA PRO A 161 13.12 40.25 0.51
C PRO A 161 12.98 40.41 2.03
N ALA A 162 13.22 41.63 2.51
CA ALA A 162 12.91 42.00 3.88
C ALA A 162 11.41 42.27 4.04
N THR A 163 10.84 41.69 5.10
CA THR A 163 9.73 42.19 5.92
C THR A 163 8.32 42.32 5.31
N LYS A 164 7.36 41.62 5.93
CA LYS A 164 6.35 42.23 6.83
C LYS A 164 5.45 41.13 7.45
N ALA A 165 5.63 40.89 8.74
CA ALA A 165 4.55 40.46 9.62
C ALA A 165 4.00 41.69 10.36
N PRO A 166 2.68 41.79 10.53
CA PRO A 166 2.21 42.20 11.84
C PRO A 166 1.11 41.28 12.37
N VAL A 167 1.38 40.81 13.59
CA VAL A 167 0.43 40.29 14.57
C VAL A 167 -0.66 41.34 14.83
N LYS A 168 -1.93 40.91 14.88
CA LYS A 168 -3.00 41.63 15.59
C LYS A 168 -3.75 40.66 16.52
N ARG A 169 -4.06 41.22 17.69
CA ARG A 169 -4.71 40.63 18.87
C ARG A 169 -6.11 40.10 18.60
#